data_AF-A0A969E1K2-F1
#
_entry.id   AF-A0A969E1K2-F1
#
_cell.length_a   1.000
_cell.length_b   1.000
_cell.length_c   1.000
_cell.angle_alpha   90.00
_cell.angle_beta   90.00
_cell.angle_gamma   90.00
#
_symmetry.space_group_name_H-M   'P 1'
#
loop_
_entity.id
_entity.type
_entity.pdbx_description
1 polymer ?
#
loop_
_entity_poly.entity_id
_entity_poly.type
_entity_poly.pdbx_seq_one_letter_code
_entity_poly.pdbx_strand_id
1 'polypeptide(L)'
;MAQVVCPPDVAYSCKDVTGKLDPVLTGMPLFDADGDLTTTYDRVPLKQASCQIDASWKDDTLRVCAGTYKIARTWSVFDWCAVNNLQTPQDERRLTCTQLISVEDRTPPSVSARFTQYYLQNNELAPKDTTVAFDGFFIQNIGQNAGVEAIAIPLGLPNSCGGRFRFTLTADDWSCSMKAVRFSVSDSRVKMVGSALFNAQNQTTTATFEGIFPESQDYVFTIDAADECGYAIAKKTFRVRVMDNIKPQTVCISQTTTSLGTTGTARVMASNLNNGSADNCGIETVLVRRMTDCEGSPNTILHLLLIFLAAMRANR
;
A
#
# COMPACT_ATOMS: atom_id res chain seq x y z
N MET A 1 -27.51 -48.11 4.66
CA MET A 1 -26.20 -47.43 4.86
C MET A 1 -26.24 -46.24 5.83
N ALA A 2 -27.09 -46.25 6.86
CA ALA A 2 -27.19 -45.14 7.84
C ALA A 2 -25.97 -45.02 8.77
N GLN A 3 -25.00 -45.92 8.62
CA GLN A 3 -23.81 -46.10 9.45
C GLN A 3 -22.52 -45.65 8.74
N VAL A 4 -22.59 -45.02 7.57
CA VAL A 4 -21.39 -44.53 6.87
C VAL A 4 -21.27 -43.03 7.07
N VAL A 5 -20.14 -42.59 7.63
CA VAL A 5 -19.81 -41.18 7.87
C VAL A 5 -18.87 -40.70 6.77
N CYS A 6 -19.29 -39.68 6.03
CA CYS A 6 -18.46 -39.07 5.00
C CYS A 6 -17.35 -38.21 5.59
N PRO A 7 -16.18 -38.15 4.94
CA PRO A 7 -15.07 -37.34 5.43
C PRO A 7 -15.43 -35.86 5.33
N PRO A 8 -14.96 -35.04 6.30
CA PRO A 8 -15.22 -33.60 6.30
C PRO A 8 -14.41 -32.91 5.20
N ASP A 9 -14.86 -31.72 4.81
CA ASP A 9 -14.11 -30.83 3.94
C ASP A 9 -12.79 -30.40 4.60
N VAL A 10 -11.75 -30.22 3.79
CA VAL A 10 -10.41 -29.87 4.27
C VAL A 10 -9.78 -28.78 3.40
N ALA A 11 -8.95 -27.94 4.01
CA ALA A 11 -8.28 -26.84 3.34
C ALA A 11 -6.78 -26.86 3.63
N TYR A 12 -5.96 -26.82 2.58
CA TYR A 12 -4.50 -26.83 2.67
C TYR A 12 -3.90 -25.56 2.09
N SER A 13 -2.77 -25.13 2.65
CA SER A 13 -1.92 -24.16 1.98
C SER A 13 -1.23 -24.84 0.80
N CYS A 14 -1.23 -24.17 -0.35
CA CYS A 14 -0.56 -24.63 -1.55
C CYS A 14 0.95 -24.88 -1.38
N LYS A 15 1.60 -24.26 -0.37
CA LYS A 15 3.03 -24.45 -0.07
C LYS A 15 3.35 -25.84 0.49
N ASP A 16 2.41 -26.42 1.23
CA ASP A 16 2.63 -27.65 1.99
C ASP A 16 1.73 -28.79 1.52
N VAL A 17 1.15 -28.70 0.32
CA VAL A 17 0.14 -29.64 -0.18
C VAL A 17 0.74 -30.94 -0.75
N THR A 18 2.03 -30.94 -1.09
CA THR A 18 2.72 -32.07 -1.71
C THR A 18 2.56 -33.33 -0.86
N GLY A 19 1.94 -34.36 -1.45
CA GLY A 19 1.68 -35.64 -0.78
C GLY A 19 0.55 -35.65 0.25
N LYS A 20 -0.14 -34.52 0.50
CA LYS A 20 -1.21 -34.41 1.51
C LYS A 20 -2.62 -34.62 0.98
N LEU A 21 -2.78 -34.75 -0.34
CA LEU A 21 -4.09 -34.91 -0.99
C LEU A 21 -4.59 -36.36 -0.99
N ASP A 22 -3.76 -37.30 -0.54
CA ASP A 22 -4.15 -38.71 -0.44
C ASP A 22 -5.36 -38.87 0.50
N PRO A 23 -6.34 -39.73 0.18
CA PRO A 23 -7.45 -40.04 1.06
C PRO A 23 -7.08 -40.45 2.49
N VAL A 24 -5.91 -41.08 2.69
CA VAL A 24 -5.42 -41.43 4.03
C VAL A 24 -5.18 -40.20 4.89
N LEU A 25 -4.83 -39.07 4.28
CA LEU A 25 -4.50 -37.82 4.97
C LEU A 25 -5.65 -36.81 4.96
N THR A 26 -6.39 -36.75 3.86
CA THR A 26 -7.57 -35.88 3.71
C THR A 26 -8.83 -36.44 4.38
N GLY A 27 -8.82 -37.72 4.73
CA GLY A 27 -9.96 -38.43 5.31
C GLY A 27 -10.65 -39.32 4.27
N MET A 28 -11.14 -40.47 4.76
CA MET A 28 -11.91 -41.43 3.99
C MET A 28 -13.24 -41.73 4.70
N PRO A 29 -14.27 -42.23 4.00
CA PRO A 29 -15.51 -42.65 4.62
C PRO A 29 -15.25 -43.68 5.72
N LEU A 30 -15.93 -43.48 6.85
CA LEU A 30 -15.83 -44.34 8.01
C LEU A 30 -17.11 -45.15 8.15
N PHE A 31 -16.99 -46.40 8.57
CA PHE A 31 -18.12 -47.20 9.02
C PHE A 31 -18.28 -47.07 10.53
N ASP A 32 -19.50 -46.80 10.97
CA ASP A 32 -19.94 -46.60 12.35
C ASP A 32 -20.61 -47.89 12.83
N ALA A 33 -19.93 -48.65 13.69
CA ALA A 33 -20.29 -50.03 13.95
C ALA A 33 -21.59 -50.18 14.76
N ASP A 34 -21.88 -49.23 15.64
CA ASP A 34 -23.11 -49.20 16.44
C ASP A 34 -24.23 -48.32 15.83
N GLY A 35 -23.89 -47.48 14.85
CA GLY A 35 -24.82 -46.57 14.18
C GLY A 35 -25.24 -45.36 15.02
N ASP A 36 -24.56 -45.12 16.14
CA ASP A 36 -24.65 -43.90 16.91
C ASP A 36 -23.62 -42.87 16.42
N LEU A 37 -24.09 -41.97 15.54
CA LEU A 37 -23.28 -40.89 14.98
C LEU A 37 -22.75 -39.89 16.03
N THR A 38 -23.13 -40.02 17.31
CA THR A 38 -22.62 -39.19 18.41
C THR A 38 -21.36 -39.77 19.07
N THR A 39 -21.09 -41.06 18.89
CA THR A 39 -19.85 -41.71 19.33
C THR A 39 -18.84 -41.81 18.20
N THR A 40 -17.55 -41.78 18.54
CA THR A 40 -16.44 -41.81 17.57
C THR A 40 -15.47 -42.98 17.81
N TYR A 41 -15.67 -43.74 18.89
CA TYR A 41 -14.73 -44.77 19.36
C TYR A 41 -14.78 -46.05 18.53
N ASP A 42 -15.87 -46.26 17.80
CA ASP A 42 -16.19 -47.45 17.02
C ASP A 42 -16.15 -47.20 15.50
N ARG A 43 -15.68 -46.03 15.08
CA ARG A 43 -15.54 -45.67 13.66
C ARG A 43 -14.31 -46.32 13.05
N VAL A 44 -14.51 -47.15 12.04
CA VAL A 44 -13.44 -47.85 11.33
C VAL A 44 -13.31 -47.29 9.91
N PRO A 45 -12.11 -46.89 9.46
CA PRO A 45 -11.90 -46.47 8.09
C PRO A 45 -12.23 -47.60 7.11
N LEU A 46 -13.03 -47.29 6.09
CA LEU A 46 -13.29 -48.22 4.99
C LEU A 46 -12.02 -48.37 4.13
N LYS A 47 -11.10 -49.24 4.57
CA LYS A 47 -10.02 -49.75 3.71
C LYS A 47 -10.64 -50.69 2.68
N GLN A 48 -10.17 -50.65 1.43
CA GLN A 48 -10.58 -51.42 0.23
C GLN A 48 -10.71 -52.97 0.39
N ALA A 49 -10.68 -53.53 1.60
CA ALA A 49 -10.76 -54.97 1.86
C ALA A 49 -11.46 -55.34 3.19
N SER A 50 -12.16 -54.43 3.87
CA SER A 50 -12.71 -54.70 5.20
C SER A 50 -14.24 -54.85 5.16
N CYS A 51 -14.70 -56.10 5.22
CA CYS A 51 -16.10 -56.51 5.03
C CYS A 51 -16.62 -56.24 3.61
N GLN A 52 -17.75 -56.85 3.26
CA GLN A 52 -18.42 -56.72 1.97
C GLN A 52 -18.93 -55.27 1.68
N ILE A 53 -18.34 -54.22 2.25
CA ILE A 53 -18.58 -52.82 1.92
C ILE A 53 -17.27 -52.24 1.37
N ASP A 54 -17.31 -51.71 0.15
CA ASP A 54 -16.15 -51.15 -0.53
C ASP A 54 -16.33 -49.66 -0.79
N ALA A 55 -15.23 -48.91 -0.81
CA ALA A 55 -15.21 -47.48 -1.05
C ALA A 55 -14.19 -47.12 -2.13
N SER A 56 -14.65 -46.40 -3.13
CA SER A 56 -13.83 -45.83 -4.20
C SER A 56 -14.01 -44.31 -4.25
N TRP A 57 -13.06 -43.61 -4.86
CA TRP A 57 -13.13 -42.16 -5.02
C TRP A 57 -12.75 -41.73 -6.44
N LYS A 58 -13.27 -40.57 -6.83
CA LYS A 58 -12.91 -39.86 -8.06
C LYS A 58 -12.74 -38.38 -7.74
N ASP A 59 -11.65 -37.81 -8.24
CA ASP A 59 -11.32 -36.40 -8.03
C ASP A 59 -11.63 -35.60 -9.29
N ASP A 60 -12.50 -34.61 -9.16
CA ASP A 60 -12.71 -33.59 -10.16
C ASP A 60 -12.04 -32.29 -9.68
N THR A 61 -10.97 -31.88 -10.36
CA THR A 61 -10.18 -30.70 -9.98
C THR A 61 -10.62 -29.46 -10.76
N LEU A 62 -11.05 -28.42 -10.04
CA LEU A 62 -11.41 -27.12 -10.59
C LEU A 62 -10.30 -26.12 -10.26
N ARG A 63 -9.62 -25.65 -11.31
CA ARG A 63 -8.60 -24.61 -11.18
C ARG A 63 -9.27 -23.26 -10.91
N VAL A 64 -8.86 -22.59 -9.84
CA VAL A 64 -9.36 -21.25 -9.48
C VAL A 64 -8.40 -20.18 -10.02
N CYS A 65 -7.10 -20.32 -9.72
CA CYS A 65 -6.06 -19.43 -10.21
C CYS A 65 -4.73 -20.21 -10.36
N ALA A 66 -3.58 -19.54 -10.52
CA ALA A 66 -2.29 -20.22 -10.58
C ALA A 66 -1.94 -20.80 -9.19
N GLY A 67 -1.60 -22.09 -9.12
CA GLY A 67 -1.23 -22.78 -7.87
C GLY A 67 -2.36 -23.05 -6.87
N THR A 68 -3.54 -22.48 -7.06
CA THR A 68 -4.73 -22.64 -6.20
C THR A 68 -5.87 -23.31 -6.99
N TYR A 69 -6.49 -24.31 -6.37
CA TYR A 69 -7.54 -25.12 -6.98
C TYR A 69 -8.43 -25.75 -5.91
N LYS A 70 -9.59 -26.21 -6.34
CA LYS A 70 -10.51 -27.00 -5.50
C LYS A 70 -10.65 -28.38 -6.10
N ILE A 71 -10.72 -29.41 -5.27
CA ILE A 71 -11.05 -30.77 -5.66
C ILE A 71 -12.42 -31.09 -5.09
N ALA A 72 -13.35 -31.47 -5.96
CA ALA A 72 -14.57 -32.14 -5.57
C ALA A 72 -14.30 -33.65 -5.62
N ARG A 73 -13.98 -34.24 -4.47
CA ARG A 73 -13.76 -35.68 -4.37
C ARG A 73 -15.08 -36.37 -4.14
N THR A 74 -15.50 -37.19 -5.10
CA THR A 74 -16.71 -38.00 -5.01
C THR A 74 -16.37 -39.37 -4.50
N TRP A 75 -16.84 -39.70 -3.29
CA TRP A 75 -16.77 -41.02 -2.70
C TRP A 75 -17.96 -41.86 -3.16
N SER A 76 -17.71 -43.03 -3.72
CA SER A 76 -18.71 -44.05 -4.03
C SER A 76 -18.49 -45.23 -3.09
N VAL A 77 -19.39 -45.38 -2.12
CA VAL A 77 -19.42 -46.49 -1.18
C VAL A 77 -20.48 -47.48 -1.61
N PHE A 78 -20.14 -48.75 -1.68
CA PHE A 78 -21.02 -49.81 -2.12
C PHE A 78 -21.07 -50.94 -1.10
N ASP A 79 -22.28 -51.30 -0.69
CA ASP A 79 -22.56 -52.41 0.22
C ASP A 79 -22.90 -53.69 -0.58
N TRP A 80 -21.89 -54.56 -0.74
CA TRP A 80 -22.04 -55.88 -1.35
C TRP A 80 -22.85 -56.86 -0.49
N CYS A 81 -23.03 -56.64 0.83
CA CYS A 81 -23.85 -57.51 1.68
C CYS A 81 -25.31 -57.52 1.22
N ALA A 82 -25.79 -56.37 0.74
CA ALA A 82 -27.17 -56.17 0.32
C ALA A 82 -27.49 -56.79 -1.06
N VAL A 83 -26.52 -57.40 -1.74
CA VAL A 83 -26.70 -58.04 -3.05
C VAL A 83 -27.44 -59.39 -2.94
N ASN A 84 -27.46 -60.01 -1.74
CA ASN A 84 -28.13 -61.30 -1.52
C ASN A 84 -29.67 -61.21 -1.42
N ASN A 85 -30.24 -60.00 -1.45
CA ASN A 85 -31.69 -59.78 -1.44
C ASN A 85 -32.13 -59.07 -2.72
N LEU A 86 -32.55 -59.84 -3.73
CA LEU A 86 -32.98 -59.33 -5.05
C LEU A 86 -34.31 -58.54 -5.02
N GLN A 87 -34.88 -58.27 -3.85
CA GLN A 87 -36.20 -57.64 -3.70
C GLN A 87 -36.18 -56.14 -3.41
N THR A 88 -35.02 -55.51 -3.19
CA THR A 88 -34.94 -54.05 -2.93
C THR A 88 -34.97 -53.24 -4.24
N PRO A 89 -36.04 -52.45 -4.52
CA PRO A 89 -36.27 -51.86 -5.85
C PRO A 89 -35.60 -50.50 -6.10
N GLN A 90 -34.84 -49.94 -5.15
CA GLN A 90 -33.99 -48.75 -5.36
C GLN A 90 -32.69 -48.90 -4.57
N ASP A 91 -31.63 -48.30 -5.09
CA ASP A 91 -30.22 -48.61 -4.81
C ASP A 91 -29.73 -48.07 -3.44
N GLU A 92 -30.43 -48.39 -2.35
CA GLU A 92 -30.04 -48.09 -0.95
C GLU A 92 -28.71 -48.76 -0.52
N ARG A 93 -28.04 -49.42 -1.47
CA ARG A 93 -26.75 -50.12 -1.36
C ARG A 93 -25.57 -49.25 -1.79
N ARG A 94 -25.83 -48.10 -2.42
CA ARG A 94 -24.81 -47.16 -2.87
C ARG A 94 -24.94 -45.81 -2.19
N LEU A 95 -23.93 -45.41 -1.42
CA LEU A 95 -23.83 -44.07 -0.85
C LEU A 95 -22.85 -43.27 -1.68
N THR A 96 -23.25 -42.06 -2.06
CA THR A 96 -22.36 -41.11 -2.70
C THR A 96 -22.28 -39.86 -1.83
N CYS A 97 -21.07 -39.40 -1.55
CA CYS A 97 -20.86 -38.10 -0.94
C CYS A 97 -19.66 -37.40 -1.52
N THR A 98 -19.72 -36.07 -1.46
CA THR A 98 -18.69 -35.19 -1.99
C THR A 98 -17.93 -34.56 -0.84
N GLN A 99 -16.61 -34.73 -0.85
CA GLN A 99 -15.69 -33.99 0.00
C GLN A 99 -15.08 -32.86 -0.82
N LEU A 100 -15.16 -31.63 -0.31
CA LEU A 100 -14.49 -30.49 -0.89
C LEU A 100 -13.11 -30.33 -0.27
N ILE A 101 -12.08 -30.34 -1.11
CA ILE A 101 -10.70 -30.08 -0.72
C ILE A 101 -10.28 -28.78 -1.38
N SER A 102 -9.93 -27.76 -0.59
CA SER A 102 -9.38 -26.52 -1.13
C SER A 102 -7.87 -26.44 -0.94
N VAL A 103 -7.17 -26.03 -1.99
CA VAL A 103 -5.74 -25.74 -1.97
C VAL A 103 -5.59 -24.26 -2.27
N GLU A 104 -5.26 -23.50 -1.22
CA GLU A 104 -5.35 -22.04 -1.20
C GLU A 104 -3.98 -21.41 -0.99
N ASP A 105 -3.80 -20.25 -1.60
CA ASP A 105 -2.72 -19.34 -1.21
C ASP A 105 -3.13 -18.55 0.04
N ARG A 106 -2.27 -18.60 1.04
CA ARG A 106 -2.46 -17.91 2.33
C ARG A 106 -1.27 -17.01 2.67
N THR A 107 -0.28 -16.92 1.78
CA THR A 107 0.87 -16.05 2.00
C THR A 107 0.63 -14.75 1.28
N PRO A 108 0.57 -13.60 1.96
CA PRO A 108 0.50 -12.31 1.27
C PRO A 108 1.82 -12.03 0.56
N PRO A 109 1.79 -11.26 -0.54
CA PRO A 109 3.01 -10.83 -1.21
C PRO A 109 3.89 -10.00 -0.27
N SER A 110 5.20 -10.08 -0.43
CA SER A 110 6.12 -9.15 0.20
C SER A 110 6.15 -7.85 -0.62
N VAL A 111 5.95 -6.70 0.03
CA VAL A 111 5.95 -5.39 -0.63
C VAL A 111 7.11 -4.56 -0.12
N SER A 112 8.03 -4.26 -1.03
CA SER A 112 9.11 -3.30 -0.81
C SER A 112 8.83 -2.02 -1.59
N ALA A 113 9.07 -0.88 -0.94
CA ALA A 113 9.00 0.42 -1.58
C ALA A 113 10.41 0.93 -1.79
N ARG A 114 10.74 1.37 -3.00
CA ARG A 114 11.96 2.12 -3.25
C ARG A 114 11.58 3.58 -3.44
N PHE A 115 11.82 4.36 -2.40
CA PHE A 115 11.78 5.82 -2.47
C PHE A 115 13.13 6.30 -2.94
N THR A 116 13.16 6.95 -4.08
CA THR A 116 14.34 7.70 -4.49
C THR A 116 14.04 9.18 -4.24
N GLN A 117 14.16 9.61 -2.98
CA GLN A 117 14.24 11.02 -2.65
C GLN A 117 15.69 11.42 -2.43
N TYR A 118 16.04 12.61 -2.91
CA TYR A 118 17.29 13.26 -2.59
C TYR A 118 16.97 14.61 -1.95
N TYR A 119 17.64 14.93 -0.85
CA TYR A 119 17.70 16.28 -0.30
C TYR A 119 19.16 16.75 -0.28
N LEU A 120 19.36 18.06 -0.41
CA LEU A 120 20.68 18.68 -0.28
C LEU A 120 21.00 18.83 1.21
N GLN A 121 21.91 17.99 1.73
CA GLN A 121 22.50 18.19 3.05
C GLN A 121 23.93 18.66 2.85
N ASN A 122 24.27 19.88 3.29
CA ASN A 122 25.61 20.44 3.11
C ASN A 122 26.10 20.42 1.66
N ASN A 123 25.19 20.63 0.69
CA ASN A 123 25.47 20.58 -0.75
C ASN A 123 25.80 19.18 -1.31
N GLU A 124 25.55 18.11 -0.55
CA GLU A 124 25.65 16.72 -0.99
C GLU A 124 24.27 16.04 -0.99
N LEU A 125 24.03 15.19 -1.99
CA LEU A 125 22.79 14.43 -2.15
C LEU A 125 22.85 13.15 -1.32
N ALA A 126 21.96 12.99 -0.33
CA ALA A 126 21.87 11.78 0.51
C ALA A 126 20.51 11.06 0.38
N PRO A 127 20.46 9.73 0.24
CA PRO A 127 19.21 8.96 0.18
C PRO A 127 18.61 8.76 1.58
N LYS A 128 17.26 8.73 1.67
CA LYS A 128 16.55 8.37 2.91
C LYS A 128 15.30 7.55 2.64
N ASP A 129 15.16 6.42 3.34
CA ASP A 129 14.20 5.36 3.01
C ASP A 129 12.77 5.53 3.54
N THR A 130 12.47 6.55 4.37
CA THR A 130 11.25 6.47 5.21
C THR A 130 10.54 7.77 5.57
N THR A 131 11.04 8.95 5.20
CA THR A 131 10.30 10.20 5.43
C THR A 131 10.53 11.15 4.28
N VAL A 132 9.44 11.41 3.56
CA VAL A 132 9.44 12.24 2.36
C VAL A 132 9.09 13.67 2.79
N ALA A 133 10.09 14.53 2.91
CA ALA A 133 9.94 15.98 3.11
C ALA A 133 10.24 16.68 1.78
N PHE A 134 9.55 17.79 1.47
CA PHE A 134 9.77 18.52 0.23
C PHE A 134 10.25 19.93 0.51
N ASP A 135 11.11 20.39 -0.40
CA ASP A 135 11.52 21.77 -0.54
C ASP A 135 11.04 22.16 -1.94
N GLY A 136 10.34 23.27 -2.11
CA GLY A 136 9.84 23.73 -3.41
C GLY A 136 10.92 24.14 -4.42
N PHE A 137 12.07 23.46 -4.47
CA PHE A 137 13.22 23.80 -5.30
C PHE A 137 13.25 23.02 -6.63
N PHE A 138 13.40 23.76 -7.74
CA PHE A 138 13.66 23.19 -9.06
C PHE A 138 15.16 22.82 -9.18
N ILE A 139 15.50 21.53 -9.22
CA ILE A 139 16.84 21.10 -9.66
C ILE A 139 16.81 20.93 -11.18
N GLN A 140 17.28 21.93 -11.90
CA GLN A 140 17.63 21.77 -13.32
C GLN A 140 19.05 21.19 -13.39
N ASN A 141 19.16 19.96 -13.91
CA ASN A 141 20.37 19.19 -14.20
C ASN A 141 20.98 18.41 -13.03
N ILE A 142 20.56 17.14 -12.90
CA ILE A 142 21.48 16.10 -12.42
C ILE A 142 22.42 15.77 -13.60
N GLY A 143 23.73 15.93 -13.38
CA GLY A 143 24.75 15.71 -14.40
C GLY A 143 24.68 14.32 -15.05
N GLN A 144 24.90 14.29 -16.36
CA GLN A 144 24.75 13.12 -17.25
C GLN A 144 25.81 12.00 -17.05
N ASN A 145 26.46 11.88 -15.89
CA ASN A 145 27.51 10.87 -15.66
C ASN A 145 27.21 9.92 -14.50
N ALA A 146 25.94 9.55 -14.32
CA ALA A 146 25.59 8.35 -13.60
C ALA A 146 24.84 7.45 -14.58
N GLY A 147 25.30 6.22 -14.80
CA GLY A 147 24.54 5.17 -15.51
C GLY A 147 23.29 4.71 -14.74
N VAL A 148 22.63 5.65 -14.08
CA VAL A 148 21.47 5.51 -13.22
C VAL A 148 20.31 6.11 -13.99
N GLU A 149 19.26 5.32 -14.22
CA GLU A 149 18.01 5.77 -14.83
C GLU A 149 17.62 7.13 -14.24
N ALA A 150 17.35 8.10 -15.11
CA ALA A 150 17.11 9.50 -14.77
C ALA A 150 16.29 9.63 -13.49
N ILE A 151 16.97 10.01 -12.42
CA ILE A 151 16.37 10.24 -11.11
C ILE A 151 15.44 11.45 -11.24
N ALA A 152 14.14 11.20 -11.26
CA ALA A 152 13.13 12.25 -11.24
C ALA A 152 13.01 12.79 -9.82
N ILE A 153 13.61 13.94 -9.55
CA ILE A 153 13.37 14.67 -8.31
C ILE A 153 11.92 15.17 -8.35
N PRO A 154 11.10 14.91 -7.32
CA PRO A 154 9.74 15.44 -7.24
C PRO A 154 9.76 16.98 -7.24
N LEU A 155 9.04 17.58 -8.18
CA LEU A 155 8.96 19.04 -8.33
C LEU A 155 7.87 19.61 -7.42
N GLY A 156 8.15 20.75 -6.80
CA GLY A 156 7.13 21.60 -6.19
C GLY A 156 6.11 22.07 -7.24
N LEU A 157 4.86 22.25 -6.82
CA LEU A 157 3.83 22.79 -7.70
C LEU A 157 4.02 24.31 -7.87
N PRO A 158 3.97 24.85 -9.09
CA PRO A 158 4.06 26.31 -9.30
C PRO A 158 2.96 27.03 -8.50
N ASN A 159 3.34 28.08 -7.76
CA ASN A 159 2.41 28.90 -6.98
C ASN A 159 1.55 28.12 -5.97
N SER A 160 2.10 27.05 -5.40
CA SER A 160 1.42 26.21 -4.42
C SER A 160 2.42 25.72 -3.38
N CYS A 161 1.92 25.40 -2.19
CA CYS A 161 2.65 24.67 -1.16
C CYS A 161 2.77 23.18 -1.43
N GLY A 162 2.18 22.74 -2.52
CA GLY A 162 2.06 21.36 -2.86
C GLY A 162 3.29 20.78 -3.55
N GLY A 163 3.34 19.45 -3.59
CA GLY A 163 4.36 18.70 -4.29
C GLY A 163 3.75 17.61 -5.15
N ARG A 164 4.41 17.31 -6.27
CA ARG A 164 4.17 16.09 -7.04
C ARG A 164 5.21 15.06 -6.64
N PHE A 165 4.79 13.86 -6.24
CA PHE A 165 5.71 12.79 -5.84
C PHE A 165 5.53 11.57 -6.71
N ARG A 166 6.63 10.87 -6.99
CA ARG A 166 6.66 9.63 -7.76
C ARG A 166 7.52 8.61 -7.04
N PHE A 167 7.06 7.36 -6.98
CA PHE A 167 7.79 6.27 -6.34
C PHE A 167 7.47 4.95 -7.02
N THR A 168 8.35 3.97 -6.84
CA THR A 168 8.18 2.63 -7.42
C THR A 168 8.07 1.62 -6.29
N LEU A 169 7.04 0.79 -6.38
CA LEU A 169 6.88 -0.39 -5.54
C LEU A 169 7.34 -1.62 -6.29
N THR A 170 7.95 -2.54 -5.55
CA THR A 170 8.23 -3.89 -5.99
C THR A 170 7.53 -4.84 -5.02
N ALA A 171 6.58 -5.60 -5.54
CA ALA A 171 5.98 -6.71 -4.82
C ALA A 171 6.59 -8.02 -5.33
N ASP A 172 7.04 -8.86 -4.42
CA ASP A 172 7.47 -10.22 -4.69
C ASP A 172 6.49 -11.19 -4.05
N ASP A 173 6.09 -12.21 -4.79
CA ASP A 173 5.22 -13.26 -4.26
C ASP A 173 5.80 -14.63 -4.62
N TRP A 174 6.55 -15.19 -3.66
CA TRP A 174 7.12 -16.54 -3.74
C TRP A 174 6.13 -17.62 -3.29
N SER A 175 4.84 -17.31 -3.39
CA SER A 175 3.75 -18.24 -3.18
C SER A 175 3.50 -19.10 -4.42
N CYS A 176 2.42 -19.86 -4.41
CA CYS A 176 2.02 -20.71 -5.53
C CYS A 176 1.31 -19.91 -6.63
N SER A 177 0.95 -18.65 -6.37
CA SER A 177 0.39 -17.72 -7.34
C SER A 177 1.53 -16.99 -8.08
N MET A 178 2.19 -17.69 -9.00
CA MET A 178 3.29 -17.13 -9.83
C MET A 178 2.77 -16.15 -10.90
N LYS A 179 2.00 -15.14 -10.50
CA LYS A 179 1.34 -14.19 -11.40
C LYS A 179 1.43 -12.76 -10.88
N ALA A 180 1.08 -11.83 -11.76
CA ALA A 180 1.17 -10.40 -11.49
C ALA A 180 0.34 -10.01 -10.26
N VAL A 181 0.96 -9.25 -9.37
CA VAL A 181 0.32 -8.67 -8.19
C VAL A 181 -0.49 -7.44 -8.62
N ARG A 182 -1.72 -7.33 -8.14
CA ARG A 182 -2.57 -6.16 -8.36
C ARG A 182 -2.35 -5.16 -7.24
N PHE A 183 -2.18 -3.90 -7.61
CA PHE A 183 -2.06 -2.81 -6.66
C PHE A 183 -3.32 -1.96 -6.64
N SER A 184 -3.70 -1.52 -5.45
CA SER A 184 -4.72 -0.49 -5.26
C SER A 184 -4.26 0.50 -4.19
N VAL A 185 -4.71 1.74 -4.30
CA VAL A 185 -4.29 2.84 -3.41
C VAL A 185 -5.51 3.47 -2.76
N SER A 186 -5.42 3.74 -1.46
CA SER A 186 -6.53 4.29 -0.67
C SER A 186 -6.80 5.77 -0.96
N ASP A 187 -5.84 6.47 -1.55
CA ASP A 187 -5.88 7.92 -1.77
C ASP A 187 -6.02 8.23 -3.26
N SER A 188 -7.08 8.95 -3.62
CA SER A 188 -7.43 9.26 -5.01
C SER A 188 -6.44 10.20 -5.71
N ARG A 189 -5.60 10.90 -4.94
CA ARG A 189 -4.55 11.77 -5.48
C ARG A 189 -3.38 10.99 -6.02
N VAL A 190 -3.20 9.76 -5.56
CA VAL A 190 -2.15 8.85 -6.01
C VAL A 190 -2.72 7.96 -7.10
N LYS A 191 -2.01 7.87 -8.22
CA LYS A 191 -2.39 7.06 -9.36
C LYS A 191 -1.19 6.25 -9.83
N MET A 192 -1.45 5.03 -10.26
CA MET A 192 -0.43 4.25 -10.95
C MET A 192 -0.12 4.91 -12.30
N VAL A 193 1.17 5.07 -12.59
CA VAL A 193 1.67 5.62 -13.85
C VAL A 193 1.96 4.46 -14.78
N GLY A 194 1.24 4.40 -15.90
CA GLY A 194 1.33 3.27 -16.83
C GLY A 194 0.70 2.01 -16.25
N SER A 195 1.35 0.87 -16.47
CA SER A 195 0.90 -0.45 -16.02
C SER A 195 1.94 -1.08 -15.10
N ALA A 196 1.47 -1.91 -14.17
CA ALA A 196 2.35 -2.79 -13.42
C ALA A 196 3.08 -3.76 -14.39
N LEU A 197 4.37 -3.98 -14.16
CA LEU A 197 5.22 -4.85 -14.98
C LEU A 197 5.57 -6.10 -14.16
N PHE A 198 5.27 -7.27 -14.72
CA PHE A 198 5.60 -8.55 -14.10
C PHE A 198 6.86 -9.15 -14.73
N ASN A 199 7.87 -9.44 -13.90
CA ASN A 199 9.05 -10.20 -14.26
C ASN A 199 8.86 -11.66 -13.81
N ALA A 200 8.67 -12.55 -14.78
CA ALA A 200 8.43 -13.97 -14.53
C ALA A 200 9.65 -14.72 -14.00
N GLN A 201 10.87 -14.26 -14.30
CA GLN A 201 12.11 -14.88 -13.81
C GLN A 201 12.31 -14.66 -12.32
N ASN A 202 12.00 -13.45 -11.85
CA ASN A 202 12.20 -13.04 -10.45
C ASN A 202 10.89 -13.02 -9.64
N GLN A 203 9.75 -13.40 -10.23
CA GLN A 203 8.42 -13.36 -9.63
C GLN A 203 8.10 -12.02 -8.95
N THR A 204 8.53 -10.95 -9.60
CA THR A 204 8.40 -9.59 -9.07
C THR A 204 7.47 -8.78 -9.95
N THR A 205 6.54 -8.08 -9.32
CA THR A 205 5.71 -7.08 -9.97
C THR A 205 6.17 -5.70 -9.54
N THR A 206 6.56 -4.86 -10.49
CA THR A 206 6.91 -3.46 -10.25
C THR A 206 5.79 -2.54 -10.71
N ALA A 207 5.47 -1.53 -9.91
CA ALA A 207 4.48 -0.52 -10.25
C ALA A 207 4.95 0.85 -9.81
N THR A 208 4.88 1.81 -10.74
CA THR A 208 5.21 3.20 -10.48
C THR A 208 3.94 3.95 -10.12
N PHE A 209 3.98 4.71 -9.04
CA PHE A 209 2.89 5.55 -8.59
C PHE A 209 3.32 6.99 -8.60
N GLU A 210 2.35 7.86 -8.82
CA GLU A 210 2.53 9.29 -8.74
C GLU A 210 1.31 9.92 -8.10
N GLY A 211 1.53 10.91 -7.25
CA GLY A 211 0.44 11.74 -6.78
C GLY A 211 0.79 13.20 -6.67
N ILE A 212 -0.25 14.00 -6.54
CA ILE A 212 -0.18 15.45 -6.42
C ILE A 212 -0.84 15.84 -5.10
N PHE A 213 -0.09 16.50 -4.24
CA PHE A 213 -0.56 16.99 -2.96
C PHE A 213 -0.55 18.51 -2.98
N PRO A 214 -1.69 19.19 -2.82
CA PRO A 214 -1.81 20.63 -3.09
C PRO A 214 -1.36 21.55 -1.94
N GLU A 215 -1.23 21.04 -0.72
CA GLU A 215 -1.04 21.85 0.49
C GLU A 215 0.14 21.34 1.34
N SER A 216 0.72 22.24 2.16
CA SER A 216 1.75 21.91 3.14
C SER A 216 1.13 21.23 4.35
N GLN A 217 1.12 19.90 4.36
CA GLN A 217 0.67 19.09 5.50
C GLN A 217 1.18 17.65 5.40
N ASP A 218 0.94 16.88 6.46
CA ASP A 218 1.15 15.44 6.45
C ASP A 218 -0.04 14.73 5.76
N TYR A 219 0.29 13.82 4.86
CA TYR A 219 -0.64 12.92 4.17
C TYR A 219 -0.30 11.47 4.49
N VAL A 220 -1.33 10.67 4.74
CA VAL A 220 -1.19 9.25 5.03
C VAL A 220 -2.09 8.48 4.08
N PHE A 221 -1.50 7.52 3.38
CA PHE A 221 -2.25 6.63 2.49
C PHE A 221 -1.69 5.21 2.57
N THR A 222 -2.49 4.25 2.16
CA THR A 222 -2.13 2.83 2.16
C THR A 222 -2.22 2.30 0.73
N ILE A 223 -1.25 1.46 0.37
CA ILE A 223 -1.30 0.66 -0.85
C ILE A 223 -1.50 -0.79 -0.45
N ASP A 224 -2.49 -1.40 -1.08
CA ASP A 224 -2.81 -2.81 -0.97
C ASP A 224 -2.26 -3.51 -2.21
N ALA A 225 -1.44 -4.52 -2.00
CA ALA A 225 -0.93 -5.42 -3.02
C ALA A 225 -1.59 -6.79 -2.82
N ALA A 226 -2.40 -7.20 -3.78
CA ALA A 226 -3.16 -8.44 -3.75
C ALA A 226 -2.70 -9.36 -4.86
N ASP A 227 -2.61 -10.66 -4.55
CA ASP A 227 -2.45 -11.68 -5.58
C ASP A 227 -3.69 -11.73 -6.53
N GLU A 228 -3.61 -12.50 -7.61
CA GLU A 228 -4.73 -12.67 -8.56
C GLU A 228 -5.90 -13.47 -7.96
N CYS A 229 -5.66 -14.19 -6.87
CA CYS A 229 -6.62 -15.07 -6.21
C CYS A 229 -7.48 -14.35 -5.16
N GLY A 230 -7.06 -13.17 -4.69
CA GLY A 230 -7.78 -12.30 -3.75
C GLY A 230 -7.81 -12.79 -2.30
N TYR A 231 -7.03 -13.82 -1.94
CA TYR A 231 -7.04 -14.39 -0.59
C TYR A 231 -6.01 -13.75 0.34
N ALA A 232 -4.88 -13.29 -0.20
CA ALA A 232 -3.83 -12.68 0.60
C ALA A 232 -3.48 -11.27 0.09
N ILE A 233 -3.56 -10.29 1.01
CA ILE A 233 -3.31 -8.87 0.72
C ILE A 233 -2.22 -8.36 1.64
N ALA A 234 -1.17 -7.81 1.05
CA ALA A 234 -0.16 -7.05 1.78
C ALA A 234 -0.52 -5.58 1.77
N LYS A 235 -0.44 -4.94 2.94
CA LYS A 235 -0.71 -3.51 3.10
C LYS A 235 0.58 -2.79 3.44
N LYS A 236 0.85 -1.68 2.75
CA LYS A 236 1.95 -0.77 3.08
C LYS A 236 1.42 0.65 3.25
N THR A 237 1.62 1.19 4.45
CA THR A 237 1.24 2.58 4.77
C THR A 237 2.42 3.51 4.50
N PHE A 238 2.11 4.63 3.87
CA PHE A 238 3.05 5.69 3.56
C PHE A 238 2.65 6.98 4.26
N ARG A 239 3.66 7.71 4.76
CA ARG A 239 3.50 9.06 5.29
C ARG A 239 4.31 10.01 4.44
N VAL A 240 3.63 10.96 3.82
CA VAL A 240 4.23 11.99 2.98
C VAL A 240 4.04 13.33 3.68
N ARG A 241 5.13 14.05 3.90
CA ARG A 241 5.13 15.35 4.57
C ARG A 241 5.45 16.43 3.57
N VAL A 242 4.44 17.22 3.22
CA VAL A 242 4.64 18.39 2.38
C VAL A 242 4.99 19.57 3.27
N MET A 243 6.07 20.27 2.93
CA MET A 243 6.60 21.42 3.65
C MET A 243 6.93 22.54 2.69
N ASP A 244 6.72 23.78 3.13
CA ASP A 244 7.23 24.94 2.42
C ASP A 244 8.63 25.33 2.94
N ASN A 245 9.61 25.30 2.03
CA ASN A 245 10.98 25.73 2.28
C ASN A 245 11.45 26.82 1.30
N ILE A 246 10.53 27.39 0.51
CA ILE A 246 10.84 28.58 -0.27
C ILE A 246 10.85 29.78 0.68
N LYS A 247 11.85 30.65 0.51
CA LYS A 247 11.90 31.89 1.29
C LYS A 247 10.95 32.91 0.66
N PRO A 248 10.19 33.66 1.46
CA PRO A 248 9.35 34.74 0.95
C PRO A 248 10.18 35.81 0.22
N GLN A 249 9.64 36.37 -0.86
CA GLN A 249 10.23 37.53 -1.52
C GLN A 249 9.72 38.84 -0.91
N THR A 250 10.63 39.53 -0.22
CA THR A 250 10.39 40.86 0.37
C THR A 250 10.46 41.95 -0.69
N VAL A 251 9.35 42.67 -0.86
CA VAL A 251 9.26 43.89 -1.66
C VAL A 251 8.83 45.02 -0.74
N CYS A 252 9.72 46.00 -0.54
CA CYS A 252 9.53 47.11 0.39
C CYS A 252 9.23 48.41 -0.33
N ILE A 253 8.49 49.31 0.32
CA ILE A 253 8.38 50.71 -0.09
C ILE A 253 9.67 51.44 0.30
N SER A 254 10.31 52.10 -0.65
CA SER A 254 11.60 52.77 -0.43
C SER A 254 11.50 54.06 0.38
N GLN A 255 10.35 54.75 0.33
CA GLN A 255 10.09 55.99 1.05
C GLN A 255 8.64 56.03 1.55
N THR A 256 8.45 56.34 2.83
CA THR A 256 7.13 56.53 3.44
C THR A 256 7.12 57.84 4.20
N THR A 257 6.07 58.63 4.01
CA THR A 257 5.81 59.86 4.76
C THR A 257 4.74 59.60 5.82
N THR A 258 4.95 60.14 7.02
CA THR A 258 3.97 60.04 8.11
C THR A 258 4.00 61.33 8.93
N SER A 259 2.86 61.68 9.52
CA SER A 259 2.72 62.88 10.34
C SER A 259 2.98 62.55 11.82
N LEU A 260 3.62 63.48 12.53
CA LEU A 260 3.82 63.37 13.97
C LEU A 260 2.52 63.69 14.71
N GLY A 261 2.19 62.89 15.73
CA GLY A 261 1.09 63.19 16.65
C GLY A 261 1.43 64.33 17.61
N THR A 262 0.45 64.74 18.42
CA THR A 262 0.60 65.82 19.43
C THR A 262 1.64 65.54 20.51
N THR A 263 2.03 64.27 20.67
CA THR A 263 3.11 63.80 21.57
C THR A 263 4.48 63.72 20.89
N GLY A 264 4.61 64.13 19.62
CA GLY A 264 5.85 64.01 18.84
C GLY A 264 6.17 62.58 18.38
N THR A 265 5.22 61.65 18.48
CA THR A 265 5.39 60.25 18.05
C THR A 265 4.56 59.96 16.80
N ALA A 266 5.10 59.16 15.87
CA ALA A 266 4.37 58.61 14.74
C ALA A 266 4.31 57.07 14.83
N ARG A 267 3.20 56.47 14.36
CA ARG A 267 3.05 55.02 14.23
C ARG A 267 3.05 54.65 12.76
N VAL A 268 3.96 53.76 12.37
CA VAL A 268 4.04 53.17 11.04
C VAL A 268 3.79 51.68 11.18
N MET A 269 2.78 51.16 10.49
CA MET A 269 2.51 49.72 10.47
C MET A 269 3.40 49.04 9.43
N ALA A 270 3.69 47.74 9.64
CA ALA A 270 4.45 46.95 8.67
C ALA A 270 3.79 46.91 7.28
N SER A 271 2.45 46.93 7.23
CA SER A 271 1.66 47.03 5.99
C SER A 271 1.97 48.30 5.19
N ASN A 272 2.27 49.41 5.87
CA ASN A 272 2.58 50.69 5.22
C ASN A 272 3.96 50.69 4.56
N LEU A 273 4.77 49.66 4.79
CA LEU A 273 6.12 49.51 4.24
C LEU A 273 6.21 48.34 3.26
N ASN A 274 5.13 47.58 3.11
CA ASN A 274 5.05 46.44 2.20
C ASN A 274 4.58 46.89 0.81
N ASN A 275 5.38 46.60 -0.23
CA ASN A 275 5.08 46.94 -1.63
C ASN A 275 4.74 45.69 -2.46
N GLY A 276 3.87 44.83 -1.93
CA GLY A 276 3.48 43.59 -2.61
C GLY A 276 4.46 42.44 -2.42
N SER A 277 5.07 42.33 -1.23
CA SER A 277 5.80 41.13 -0.85
C SER A 277 4.94 39.88 -1.03
N ALA A 278 5.55 38.80 -1.51
CA ALA A 278 4.84 37.59 -1.88
C ALA A 278 5.62 36.33 -1.50
N ASP A 279 4.87 35.26 -1.31
CA ASP A 279 5.37 33.91 -1.08
C ASP A 279 4.42 32.93 -1.78
N ASN A 280 4.93 31.78 -2.24
CA ASN A 280 4.14 30.75 -2.93
C ASN A 280 3.10 30.08 -2.01
N CYS A 281 3.29 30.16 -0.70
CA CYS A 281 2.43 29.59 0.33
C CYS A 281 1.68 30.62 1.17
N GLY A 282 1.82 31.89 0.79
CA GLY A 282 1.37 32.99 1.61
C GLY A 282 2.35 33.31 2.74
N ILE A 283 2.19 34.51 3.27
CA ILE A 283 3.07 35.04 4.30
C ILE A 283 2.39 34.85 5.65
N GLU A 284 3.04 34.14 6.57
CA GLU A 284 2.55 33.97 7.94
C GLU A 284 2.64 35.31 8.69
N THR A 285 3.81 35.97 8.62
CA THR A 285 4.06 37.24 9.30
C THR A 285 4.98 38.16 8.51
N VAL A 286 4.66 39.45 8.50
CA VAL A 286 5.54 40.54 8.04
C VAL A 286 6.05 41.28 9.28
N LEU A 287 7.37 41.29 9.45
CA LEU A 287 8.03 41.97 10.56
C LEU A 287 8.85 43.14 10.04
N VAL A 288 8.80 44.25 10.76
CA VAL A 288 9.57 45.45 10.46
C VAL A 288 10.34 45.89 11.71
N ARG A 289 11.64 46.15 11.56
CA ARG A 289 12.51 46.66 12.62
C ARG A 289 13.05 48.05 12.29
N ARG A 290 12.88 49.01 13.20
CA ARG A 290 13.56 50.32 13.13
C ARG A 290 15.06 50.12 13.32
N MET A 291 15.87 50.63 12.38
CA MET A 291 17.32 50.70 12.55
C MET A 291 17.68 51.97 13.32
N THR A 292 18.54 51.83 14.34
CA THR A 292 19.01 52.93 15.20
C THR A 292 20.32 53.54 14.72
N ASP A 293 20.98 52.91 13.75
CA ASP A 293 22.42 53.10 13.49
C ASP A 293 22.63 53.95 12.22
N CYS A 294 21.76 54.93 11.99
CA CYS A 294 21.88 55.83 10.84
C CYS A 294 22.85 56.96 11.19
N GLU A 295 24.13 56.63 11.34
CA GLU A 295 25.18 57.64 11.47
C GLU A 295 25.47 58.23 10.09
N GLY A 296 24.92 59.42 9.83
CA GLY A 296 25.38 60.28 8.74
C GLY A 296 24.31 60.82 7.82
N SER A 297 23.66 61.92 8.21
CA SER A 297 23.50 63.02 7.26
C SER A 297 23.50 64.35 8.04
N PRO A 298 24.50 65.22 7.84
CA PRO A 298 24.63 66.48 8.55
C PRO A 298 23.92 67.59 7.78
N ASN A 299 22.61 67.48 7.52
CA ASN A 299 21.86 68.61 6.94
C ASN A 299 20.44 68.77 7.47
N THR A 300 20.24 69.99 7.95
CA THR A 300 19.11 70.60 8.62
C THR A 300 17.88 70.68 7.71
N ILE A 301 16.89 69.83 7.98
CA ILE A 301 15.42 69.97 7.96
C ILE A 301 14.95 68.65 8.59
N LEU A 302 13.88 68.64 9.39
CA LEU A 302 13.41 67.47 10.15
C LEU A 302 12.87 66.33 9.25
N HIS A 303 13.67 65.82 8.30
CA HIS A 303 13.51 64.53 7.68
C HIS A 303 14.08 63.51 8.66
N LEU A 304 13.23 62.99 9.55
CA LEU A 304 13.59 61.84 10.36
C LEU A 304 13.74 60.63 9.42
N LEU A 305 14.95 60.40 8.90
CA LEU A 305 15.25 59.23 8.09
C LEU A 305 15.23 58.00 8.99
N LEU A 306 14.08 57.32 9.03
CA LEU A 306 13.90 56.05 9.70
C LEU A 306 14.14 54.94 8.69
N ILE A 307 15.27 54.24 8.81
CA ILE A 307 15.52 53.04 8.00
C ILE A 307 14.87 51.84 8.69
N PHE A 308 14.16 51.04 7.90
CA PHE A 308 13.46 49.85 8.37
C PHE A 308 14.01 48.60 7.67
N LEU A 309 14.26 47.54 8.44
CA LEU A 309 14.52 46.19 7.92
C LEU A 309 13.20 45.42 7.88
N ALA A 310 12.84 44.88 6.73
CA ALA A 310 11.72 43.96 6.59
C ALA A 310 12.21 42.51 6.63
N ALA A 311 11.52 41.67 7.37
CA ALA A 311 11.69 40.22 7.36
C ALA A 311 10.32 39.55 7.23
N MET A 312 10.30 38.36 6.63
CA MET A 312 9.07 37.59 6.46
C MET A 312 9.26 36.14 6.84
N ARG A 313 8.16 35.54 7.28
CA ARG A 313 8.06 34.11 7.57
C ARG A 313 7.05 33.50 6.62
N ALA A 314 7.48 32.47 5.89
CA ALA A 314 6.61 31.66 5.05
C ALA A 314 5.61 30.87 5.91
N ASN A 315 4.42 30.65 5.37
CA ASN A 315 3.42 29.79 5.98
C ASN A 315 3.82 28.32 5.77
N ARG A 316 4.27 27.66 6.85
CA ARG A 316 4.86 26.31 6.81
C ARG A 316 3.87 25.22 7.13
#